data_AF-U7QFJ4-F1
#
_entry.id   AF-U7QFJ4-F1
#
_cell.length_a   1.000
_cell.length_b   1.000
_cell.length_c   1.000
_cell.angle_alpha   90.00
_cell.angle_beta   90.00
_cell.angle_gamma   90.00
#
_symmetry.space_group_name_H-M   'P 1'
#
loop_
_entity.id
_entity.type
_entity.pdbx_description
1 polymer ?
#
loop_
_entity_poly.entity_id
_entity_poly.type
_entity_poly.pdbx_seq_one_letter_code
_entity_poly.pdbx_strand_id
1 'polypeptide(L)'
;MATKQGFGKTQTQAKPSKRTVERNKAAKEYEKMKSDGTPDYEIYIRVQGQKNWYPVGVVAVKRSSQINQAIFGSQEDLLQGAFRLFPRLRKHQNQLEFGYRLKEFKDEPIQVAVPPKSRSNGLQAAIASIKDRVSSLLKKG
;
A
#
# COMPACT_ATOMS: atom_id res chain seq x y z
N MET A 1 10.33 -62.18 4.93
CA MET A 1 11.11 -60.92 4.94
C MET A 1 10.39 -59.91 4.06
N ALA A 2 9.65 -58.96 4.63
CA ALA A 2 8.84 -57.99 3.86
C ALA A 2 9.67 -56.74 3.53
N THR A 3 9.78 -56.43 2.24
CA THR A 3 10.47 -55.25 1.71
C THR A 3 9.61 -54.00 1.90
N LYS A 4 10.07 -53.05 2.73
CA LYS A 4 9.45 -51.72 2.82
C LYS A 4 9.88 -50.88 1.62
N GLN A 5 8.99 -50.82 0.62
CA GLN A 5 9.03 -49.85 -0.47
C GLN A 5 8.91 -48.43 0.12
N GLY A 6 10.01 -47.68 0.13
CA GLY A 6 10.10 -46.34 0.69
C GLY A 6 9.34 -45.31 -0.16
N PHE A 7 8.43 -44.57 0.48
CA PHE A 7 7.69 -43.47 -0.12
C PHE A 7 8.57 -42.22 -0.26
N GLY A 8 8.65 -41.68 -1.48
CA GLY A 8 8.81 -40.25 -1.70
C GLY A 8 10.24 -39.73 -1.92
N LYS A 9 10.47 -39.23 -3.13
CA LYS A 9 11.65 -38.44 -3.51
C LYS A 9 11.74 -37.21 -2.60
N THR A 10 12.88 -36.96 -1.97
CA THR A 10 13.14 -35.76 -1.18
C THR A 10 12.81 -34.52 -2.02
N GLN A 11 11.70 -33.84 -1.68
CA GLN A 11 11.34 -32.59 -2.34
C GLN A 11 12.40 -31.54 -1.99
N THR A 12 13.21 -31.16 -2.98
CA THR A 12 14.07 -29.98 -2.91
C THR A 12 13.22 -28.79 -2.49
N GLN A 13 13.52 -28.17 -1.34
CA GLN A 13 12.77 -27.05 -0.81
C GLN A 13 12.74 -25.93 -1.88
N ALA A 14 11.57 -25.69 -2.46
CA ALA A 14 11.39 -24.64 -3.44
C ALA A 14 11.71 -23.29 -2.79
N LYS A 15 12.55 -22.47 -3.45
CA LYS A 15 12.84 -21.11 -2.99
C LYS A 15 11.51 -20.35 -2.84
N PRO A 16 11.31 -19.61 -1.74
CA PRO A 16 10.06 -18.91 -1.51
C PRO A 16 9.78 -17.94 -2.67
N SER A 17 8.52 -17.90 -3.11
CA SER A 17 8.10 -16.98 -4.16
C SER A 17 8.34 -15.52 -3.74
N LYS A 18 8.52 -14.61 -4.70
CA LYS A 18 8.70 -13.17 -4.42
C LYS A 18 7.60 -12.63 -3.50
N ARG A 19 6.35 -13.04 -3.75
CA ARG A 19 5.18 -12.67 -2.94
C ARG A 19 5.24 -13.19 -1.51
N THR A 20 5.77 -14.41 -1.31
CA THR A 20 5.98 -14.97 0.04
C THR A 20 7.02 -14.16 0.80
N VAL A 21 8.09 -13.73 0.12
CA VAL A 21 9.14 -12.90 0.73
C VAL A 21 8.58 -11.53 1.13
N GLU A 22 7.81 -10.89 0.26
CA GLU A 22 7.17 -9.58 0.55
C GLU A 22 6.19 -9.66 1.71
N ARG A 23 5.33 -10.69 1.74
CA ARG A 23 4.39 -10.90 2.85
C ARG A 23 5.12 -11.10 4.18
N ASN A 24 6.21 -11.87 4.19
CA ASN A 24 7.00 -12.10 5.39
C ASN A 24 7.73 -10.82 5.86
N LYS A 25 8.19 -9.97 4.93
CA LYS A 25 8.77 -8.66 5.27
C LYS A 25 7.71 -7.75 5.89
N ALA A 26 6.54 -7.63 5.26
CA ALA A 26 5.43 -6.83 5.78
C ALA A 26 4.98 -7.31 7.16
N ALA A 27 4.92 -8.63 7.39
CA ALA A 27 4.59 -9.19 8.69
C ALA A 27 5.62 -8.79 9.77
N LYS A 28 6.92 -8.90 9.47
CA LYS A 28 7.99 -8.49 10.40
C LYS A 28 7.98 -6.99 10.68
N GLU A 29 7.76 -6.16 9.66
CA GLU A 29 7.65 -4.71 9.82
C GLU A 29 6.44 -4.35 10.68
N TYR A 30 5.30 -5.01 10.47
CA TYR A 30 4.10 -4.82 11.29
C TYR A 30 4.34 -5.21 12.75
N GLU A 31 4.95 -6.37 13.02
CA GLU A 31 5.30 -6.78 14.38
C GLU A 31 6.23 -5.77 15.05
N LYS A 32 7.21 -5.24 14.32
CA LYS A 32 8.09 -4.18 14.82
C LYS A 32 7.32 -2.90 15.14
N MET A 33 6.47 -2.44 14.23
CA MET A 33 5.64 -1.23 14.45
C MET A 33 4.71 -1.39 15.64
N LYS A 34 4.13 -2.58 15.82
CA LYS A 34 3.32 -2.91 16.98
C LYS A 34 4.12 -2.86 18.29
N SER A 35 5.36 -3.38 18.28
CA SER A 35 6.25 -3.29 19.43
C SER A 35 6.68 -1.85 19.75
N ASP A 36 6.81 -1.00 18.73
CA ASP A 36 7.17 0.41 18.86
C ASP A 36 5.97 1.30 19.31
N GLY A 37 4.78 0.72 19.53
CA GLY A 37 3.58 1.47 19.91
C GLY A 37 3.01 2.34 18.78
N THR A 38 3.26 1.96 17.53
CA THR A 38 2.77 2.69 16.37
C THR A 38 1.25 2.55 16.25
N PRO A 39 0.50 3.64 15.99
CA PRO A 39 -0.95 3.56 15.85
C PRO A 39 -1.36 2.71 14.65
N ASP A 40 -2.35 1.85 14.87
CA ASP A 40 -3.02 1.03 13.86
C ASP A 40 -4.18 1.82 13.22
N TYR A 41 -4.22 1.85 11.89
CA TYR A 41 -5.34 2.41 11.14
C TYR A 41 -6.12 1.30 10.43
N GLU A 42 -7.42 1.23 10.67
CA GLU A 42 -8.36 0.39 9.94
C GLU A 42 -8.62 1.02 8.56
N ILE A 43 -8.40 0.23 7.50
CA ILE A 43 -8.58 0.65 6.11
C ILE A 43 -9.90 0.11 5.59
N TYR A 44 -10.65 1.01 4.95
CA TYR A 44 -11.96 0.75 4.37
C TYR A 44 -11.96 1.06 2.88
N ILE A 45 -12.83 0.40 2.14
CA ILE A 45 -13.16 0.72 0.75
C ILE A 45 -14.66 0.96 0.66
N ARG A 46 -15.07 1.90 -0.19
CA ARG A 46 -16.45 2.03 -0.64
C ARG A 46 -16.50 2.27 -2.14
N VAL A 47 -17.67 2.05 -2.73
CA VAL A 47 -17.97 2.57 -4.06
C VAL A 47 -18.32 4.05 -3.92
N GLN A 48 -17.77 4.89 -4.78
CA GLN A 48 -18.02 6.32 -4.81
C GLN A 48 -19.53 6.59 -4.89
N GLY A 49 -20.01 7.45 -3.99
CA GLY A 49 -21.44 7.75 -3.86
C GLY A 49 -22.25 6.77 -3.01
N GLN A 50 -21.67 5.63 -2.59
CA GLN A 50 -22.30 4.74 -1.61
C GLN A 50 -21.89 5.11 -0.18
N LYS A 51 -22.79 4.89 0.78
CA LYS A 51 -22.52 5.13 2.21
C LYS A 51 -21.83 3.95 2.91
N ASN A 52 -21.85 2.78 2.29
CA ASN A 52 -21.39 1.54 2.92
C ASN A 52 -19.88 1.39 2.76
N TRP A 53 -19.19 1.33 3.90
CA TRP A 53 -17.76 1.06 4.00
C TRP A 53 -17.50 -0.42 4.25
N TYR A 54 -16.57 -0.99 3.50
CA TYR A 54 -16.14 -2.38 3.62
C TYR A 54 -14.74 -2.42 4.24
N PRO A 55 -14.52 -3.12 5.35
CA PRO A 55 -13.19 -3.25 5.96
C PRO A 55 -12.32 -4.15 5.09
N VAL A 56 -11.15 -3.67 4.69
CA VAL A 56 -10.24 -4.41 3.78
C VAL A 56 -8.90 -4.75 4.39
N GLY A 57 -8.49 -4.04 5.44
CA GLY A 57 -7.23 -4.31 6.12
C GLY A 57 -6.92 -3.34 7.25
N VAL A 58 -5.73 -3.49 7.82
CA VAL A 58 -5.17 -2.61 8.84
C VAL A 58 -3.75 -2.27 8.43
N VAL A 59 -3.36 -1.00 8.61
CA VAL A 59 -2.01 -0.52 8.32
C VAL A 59 -1.51 0.24 9.54
N ALA A 60 -0.31 -0.10 10.01
CA ALA A 60 0.40 0.67 11.03
C ALA A 60 1.25 1.74 10.34
N VAL A 61 1.17 3.00 10.80
CA VAL A 61 2.01 4.09 10.27
C VAL A 61 2.61 4.91 11.40
N LYS A 62 3.91 5.20 11.29
CA LYS A 62 4.65 5.99 12.29
C LYS A 62 4.15 7.42 12.45
N ARG A 63 3.64 8.01 11.36
CA ARG A 63 3.09 9.36 11.33
C ARG A 63 1.78 9.37 10.58
N SER A 64 0.76 10.00 11.17
CA SER A 64 -0.57 10.17 10.56
C SER A 64 -0.50 10.78 9.16
N SER A 65 0.45 11.69 8.90
CA SER A 65 0.66 12.30 7.58
C SER A 65 1.07 11.31 6.48
N GLN A 66 1.60 10.14 6.84
CA GLN A 66 2.03 9.10 5.90
C GLN A 66 0.92 8.10 5.58
N ILE A 67 -0.24 8.16 6.24
CA ILE A 67 -1.32 7.18 6.05
C ILE A 67 -1.78 7.11 4.60
N ASN A 68 -1.97 8.26 3.96
CA ASN A 68 -2.34 8.33 2.54
C ASN A 68 -1.28 7.63 1.68
N GLN A 69 -0.01 7.97 1.85
CA GLN A 69 1.07 7.36 1.09
C GLN A 69 1.17 5.84 1.32
N ALA A 70 0.95 5.37 2.56
CA ALA A 70 0.99 3.95 2.89
C ALA A 70 -0.17 3.16 2.26
N ILE A 71 -1.39 3.73 2.28
CA ILE A 71 -2.57 3.15 1.64
C ILE A 71 -2.35 3.04 0.12
N PHE A 72 -1.98 4.14 -0.53
CA PHE A 72 -1.79 4.16 -1.98
C PHE A 72 -0.55 3.36 -2.42
N GLY A 73 0.48 3.26 -1.59
CA GLY A 73 1.65 2.41 -1.84
C GLY A 73 1.34 0.91 -1.74
N SER A 74 0.33 0.52 -0.96
CA SER A 74 -0.12 -0.88 -0.79
C SER A 74 -1.47 -1.15 -1.47
N GLN A 75 -1.89 -0.26 -2.38
CA GLN A 75 -3.24 -0.27 -2.97
C GLN A 75 -3.57 -1.60 -3.65
N GLU A 76 -2.64 -2.18 -4.40
CA GLU A 76 -2.88 -3.41 -5.15
C GLU A 76 -3.18 -4.61 -4.23
N ASP A 77 -2.44 -4.74 -3.11
CA ASP A 77 -2.67 -5.83 -2.16
C ASP A 77 -3.98 -5.62 -1.38
N LEU A 78 -4.28 -4.37 -1.01
CA LEU A 78 -5.57 -4.00 -0.40
C LEU A 78 -6.75 -4.31 -1.33
N LEU A 79 -6.65 -3.96 -2.61
CA LEU A 79 -7.67 -4.28 -3.62
C LEU A 79 -7.82 -5.78 -3.82
N GLN A 80 -6.70 -6.51 -3.88
CA GLN A 80 -6.74 -7.96 -4.03
C GLN A 80 -7.41 -8.63 -2.83
N GLY A 81 -7.11 -8.18 -1.61
CA GLY A 81 -7.80 -8.61 -0.38
C GLY A 81 -9.29 -8.25 -0.41
N ALA A 82 -9.60 -7.01 -0.80
CA ALA A 82 -10.97 -6.51 -0.92
C ALA A 82 -11.81 -7.33 -1.91
N PHE A 83 -11.27 -7.66 -3.09
CA PHE A 83 -12.00 -8.45 -4.10
C PHE A 83 -12.16 -9.91 -3.71
N ARG A 84 -11.25 -10.43 -2.88
CA ARG A 84 -11.37 -11.77 -2.32
C ARG A 84 -12.50 -11.84 -1.29
N LEU A 85 -12.62 -10.83 -0.43
CA LEU A 85 -13.67 -10.77 0.61
C LEU A 85 -15.02 -10.31 0.02
N PHE A 86 -14.99 -9.37 -0.91
CA PHE A 86 -16.15 -8.72 -1.50
C PHE A 86 -16.06 -8.70 -3.04
N PRO A 87 -16.33 -9.84 -3.71
CA PRO A 87 -16.25 -9.94 -5.17
C PRO A 87 -17.12 -8.94 -5.93
N ARG A 88 -18.20 -8.45 -5.31
CA ARG A 88 -19.10 -7.44 -5.87
C ARG A 88 -18.40 -6.11 -6.19
N LEU A 89 -17.35 -5.77 -5.44
CA LEU A 89 -16.55 -4.56 -5.66
C LEU A 89 -15.78 -4.59 -6.99
N ARG A 90 -15.57 -5.77 -7.59
CA ARG A 90 -14.89 -5.92 -8.89
C ARG A 90 -15.64 -5.27 -10.05
N LYS A 91 -16.95 -5.02 -9.92
CA LYS A 91 -17.74 -4.31 -10.94
C LYS A 91 -17.51 -2.80 -10.91
N HIS A 92 -17.03 -2.28 -9.78
CA HIS A 92 -16.89 -0.84 -9.53
C HIS A 92 -15.43 -0.44 -9.32
N GLN A 93 -14.47 -1.18 -9.86
CA GLN A 93 -13.02 -0.99 -9.61
C GLN A 93 -12.54 0.44 -9.88
N ASN A 94 -13.10 1.08 -10.91
CA ASN A 94 -12.75 2.44 -11.32
C ASN A 94 -13.41 3.53 -10.44
N GLN A 95 -14.30 3.13 -9.53
CA GLN A 95 -15.09 4.02 -8.68
C GLN A 95 -14.88 3.68 -7.20
N LEU A 96 -13.73 3.10 -6.82
CA LEU A 96 -13.43 2.77 -5.44
C LEU A 96 -12.74 3.94 -4.73
N GLU A 97 -13.25 4.28 -3.55
CA GLU A 97 -12.64 5.23 -2.65
C GLU A 97 -12.09 4.49 -1.43
N PHE A 98 -10.88 4.87 -1.02
CA PHE A 98 -10.26 4.39 0.21
C PHE A 98 -10.62 5.31 1.37
N GLY A 99 -10.86 4.71 2.52
CA GLY A 99 -11.04 5.41 3.78
C GLY A 99 -10.17 4.80 4.86
N TYR A 100 -9.87 5.57 5.89
CA TYR A 100 -9.14 5.09 7.05
C TYR A 100 -9.71 5.67 8.33
N ARG A 101 -9.48 4.96 9.43
CA ARG A 101 -9.81 5.38 10.78
C ARG A 101 -8.80 4.81 11.75
N LEU A 102 -8.48 5.51 12.84
CA LEU A 102 -7.67 4.92 13.90
C LEU A 102 -8.45 3.76 14.56
N LYS A 103 -7.75 2.65 14.79
CA LYS A 103 -8.32 1.46 15.43
C LYS A 103 -8.73 1.72 16.87
N GLU A 104 -8.03 2.61 17.56
CA GLU A 104 -8.30 3.04 18.93
C GLU A 104 -9.54 3.93 19.03
N PHE A 105 -9.88 4.67 17.96
CA PHE A 105 -10.99 5.62 17.93
C PHE A 105 -12.09 5.12 17.00
N LYS A 106 -12.89 4.15 17.47
CA LYS A 106 -13.99 3.55 16.68
C LYS A 106 -15.19 4.46 16.52
N ASP A 107 -15.31 5.50 17.33
CA ASP A 107 -16.38 6.50 17.25
C ASP A 107 -16.11 7.57 16.19
N GLU A 108 -14.87 7.69 15.73
CA GLU A 108 -14.54 8.66 14.70
C GLU A 108 -15.11 8.28 13.33
N PRO A 109 -15.52 9.26 12.52
CA PRO A 109 -15.94 9.03 11.16
C PRO A 109 -14.75 8.54 10.31
N ILE A 110 -15.04 7.67 9.35
CA ILE A 110 -14.03 7.19 8.39
C ILE A 110 -13.60 8.37 7.52
N GLN A 111 -12.30 8.68 7.55
CA GLN A 111 -11.70 9.74 6.75
C GLN A 111 -11.35 9.21 5.37
N VAL A 112 -11.68 9.95 4.31
CA VAL A 112 -11.37 9.55 2.94
C VAL A 112 -9.89 9.78 2.66
N ALA A 113 -9.20 8.75 2.18
CA ALA A 113 -7.80 8.84 1.77
C ALA A 113 -7.69 9.59 0.43
N VAL A 114 -6.77 10.54 0.36
CA VAL A 114 -6.50 11.30 -0.87
C VAL A 114 -5.12 10.89 -1.40
N PRO A 115 -4.97 10.62 -2.71
CA PRO A 115 -3.68 10.27 -3.27
C PRO A 115 -2.68 11.40 -3.00
N PRO A 116 -1.47 11.09 -2.51
CA PRO A 116 -0.48 12.12 -2.24
C PRO A 116 -0.19 12.87 -3.54
N LYS A 117 -0.45 14.19 -3.56
CA LYS A 117 -0.10 15.03 -4.70
C LYS A 117 1.41 14.97 -4.88
N SER A 118 1.87 14.26 -5.93
CA SER A 118 3.27 14.25 -6.32
C SER A 118 3.72 15.69 -6.52
N ARG A 119 4.60 16.18 -5.65
CA ARG A 119 5.19 17.53 -5.75
C ARG A 119 6.27 17.54 -6.84
N SER A 120 5.95 17.07 -8.05
CA SER A 120 6.90 16.92 -9.16
C SER A 120 6.96 18.12 -10.11
N ASN A 121 6.02 19.08 -10.04
CA ASN A 121 5.97 20.20 -10.99
C ASN A 121 6.78 21.44 -10.59
N GLY A 122 7.17 21.60 -9.32
CA GLY A 122 7.85 22.83 -8.85
C GLY A 122 9.37 22.85 -9.04
N LEU A 123 10.04 21.71 -8.88
CA LEU A 123 11.51 21.63 -8.94
C LEU A 123 12.06 21.59 -10.37
N GLN A 124 11.31 21.04 -11.34
CA GLN A 124 11.75 21.01 -12.75
C GLN A 124 11.70 22.41 -13.40
N ALA A 125 10.72 23.24 -13.04
CA ALA A 125 10.60 24.60 -13.55
C ALA A 125 11.76 25.53 -13.11
N ALA A 126 12.28 25.33 -11.89
CA ALA A 126 13.41 26.10 -11.37
C ALA A 126 14.75 25.70 -12.01
N ILE A 127 14.93 24.42 -12.36
CA ILE A 127 16.17 23.94 -13.00
C ILE A 127 16.21 24.33 -14.49
N ALA A 128 15.07 24.31 -15.18
CA ALA A 128 14.98 24.77 -16.57
C ALA A 128 15.41 26.24 -16.73
N SER A 129 14.95 27.11 -15.81
CA SER A 129 15.25 28.55 -15.86
C SER A 129 16.70 28.91 -15.57
N ILE A 130 17.48 28.05 -14.91
CA ILE A 130 18.93 28.21 -14.75
C ILE A 130 19.67 27.79 -16.03
N LYS A 131 19.23 26.70 -16.67
CA LYS A 131 19.86 26.19 -17.90
C LYS A 131 19.71 27.18 -19.07
N ASP A 132 18.55 27.81 -19.21
CA ASP A 132 18.31 28.82 -20.26
C ASP A 132 19.16 30.09 -20.06
N ARG A 133 19.35 30.53 -18.80
CA ARG A 133 20.19 31.71 -18.50
C ARG A 133 21.67 31.47 -18.76
N VAL A 134 22.18 30.28 -18.43
CA VAL A 134 23.59 29.92 -18.67
C VAL A 134 23.84 29.70 -20.17
N SER A 135 22.90 29.10 -20.90
CA SER A 135 23.03 28.91 -22.34
C SER A 135 23.01 30.22 -23.13
N SER A 136 22.27 31.24 -22.68
CA SER A 136 22.25 32.55 -23.32
C SER A 136 23.53 33.38 -23.10
N LEU A 137 24.32 33.04 -22.07
CA LEU A 137 25.57 33.73 -21.74
C LEU A 137 26.78 33.14 -22.47
N LEU A 138 26.75 31.84 -22.78
CA LEU A 138 27.81 31.16 -23.54
C LEU A 138 27.72 31.33 -25.07
N LYS A 139 26.59 31.84 -25.59
CA LYS A 139 26.38 32.01 -27.04
C LYS A 139 26.67 33.44 -27.55
N LYS A 140 27.13 34.33 -26.67
CA LYS A 140 27.43 35.74 -26.97
C LYS A 140 28.89 36.12 -26.61
N GLY A 141 29.79 35.13 -26.65
CA GLY A 141 31.24 35.31 -26.60
C GLY A 141 31.87 34.89 -27.92
#